data_AF-A0AAE1ZK70-F1
#
_entry.id   AF-A0AAE1ZK70-F1
#
_cell.length_a   1.000
_cell.length_b   1.000
_cell.length_c   1.000
_cell.angle_alpha   90.00
_cell.angle_beta   90.00
_cell.angle_gamma   90.00
#
_symmetry.space_group_name_H-M   'P 1'
#
loop_
_entity.id
_entity.type
_entity.pdbx_description
1 polymer ?
#
loop_
_entity_poly.entity_id
_entity_poly.type
_entity_poly.pdbx_seq_one_letter_code
_entity_poly.pdbx_strand_id
1 'polypeptide(L)'
;MRMILWLPSLKSIKCWKILLICSAVLLNLSIYLYITKEQYYVIYETLSSPLCTNEILSEIVKSQNTWFAFIDILNNVHDTNMSSSQATQISIESFLLTHFSVSLINKTIKLLDFKNHLKMLPKATNTTYHFNEIYNEVIQDRNRSYNKDNKLVHAKHYPTYFNINEYLNALPVGFPPNEVPINNNHLFVVETPRSACNPCHGKTEKLDLLVLIKSCIYCSEHRSYARKTYMNMSHWKNFTIRFVFVVGLPTPNETDIYHFDGVDIRLNGRSWSESIKHESSRWSVINELRNESRNYGDMLVGSFYDNYFNLTTKMMLTFRWACVFCKNTTPLVLFIDDDYLLHPNNTVKFVNSLKRSDMKYYAGGPMHPTQIVVRPQINTHSSKWAISTHEYPWDYYPPYFFGIGYILGADLVCDASVVMSFTQSIRVDDAYLGIVLARLNKMLNNVRQFKVVSGTNFEESGAVVIEKFKGDQLFT
;
A
#
# COMPACT_ATOMS: atom_id res chain seq x y z
N MET A 1 58.99 67.39 24.50
CA MET A 1 57.89 67.16 25.47
C MET A 1 56.78 66.39 24.75
N ARG A 2 56.56 65.12 25.10
CA ARG A 2 55.43 64.28 24.65
C ARG A 2 54.30 64.39 25.67
N MET A 3 53.04 64.36 25.23
CA MET A 3 51.87 63.69 25.86
C MET A 3 50.62 63.98 25.01
N ILE A 4 50.12 63.06 24.18
CA ILE A 4 49.24 61.88 24.44
C ILE A 4 47.74 62.23 24.34
N LEU A 5 47.11 61.63 23.31
CA LEU A 5 45.69 61.53 22.96
C LEU A 5 44.82 60.92 24.07
N TRP A 6 43.54 61.32 24.16
CA TRP A 6 42.45 60.42 24.58
C TRP A 6 41.12 60.75 23.87
N LEU A 7 40.62 59.78 23.09
CA LEU A 7 39.24 59.66 22.62
C LEU A 7 38.38 59.04 23.74
N PRO A 8 37.10 59.43 23.94
CA PRO A 8 36.24 58.80 24.92
C PRO A 8 35.82 57.38 24.49
N SER A 9 35.96 56.45 25.42
CA SER A 9 35.74 55.01 25.27
C SER A 9 34.26 54.61 25.20
N LEU A 10 33.87 53.90 24.14
CA LEU A 10 32.73 52.97 24.11
C LEU A 10 33.04 51.74 25.00
N LYS A 11 32.78 51.80 26.31
CA LYS A 11 32.80 50.61 27.19
C LYS A 11 31.81 50.79 28.34
N SER A 12 30.62 50.19 28.22
CA SER A 12 29.84 49.60 29.32
C SER A 12 28.50 49.05 28.80
N ILE A 13 28.54 48.10 27.87
CA ILE A 13 27.45 47.11 27.81
C ILE A 13 27.80 46.13 28.93
N LYS A 14 27.21 46.35 30.12
CA LYS A 14 27.38 45.52 31.31
C LYS A 14 27.39 44.04 30.88
N CYS A 15 28.43 43.28 31.22
CA CYS A 15 28.58 41.85 30.85
C CYS A 15 27.31 41.03 31.10
N TRP A 16 26.51 41.39 32.09
CA TRP A 16 25.21 40.80 32.37
C TRP A 16 24.19 40.90 31.23
N LYS A 17 24.17 41.99 30.46
CA LYS A 17 23.32 42.12 29.26
C LYS A 17 23.78 41.19 28.14
N ILE A 18 25.09 41.03 27.96
CA ILE A 18 25.65 40.07 26.99
C ILE A 18 25.34 38.64 27.45
N LEU A 19 25.47 38.35 28.74
CA LEU A 19 25.10 37.05 29.32
C LEU A 19 23.61 36.74 29.17
N LEU A 20 22.73 37.73 29.36
CA LEU A 20 21.28 37.62 29.14
C LEU A 20 20.92 37.39 27.67
N ILE A 21 21.61 38.07 26.76
CA ILE A 21 21.41 37.87 25.32
C ILE A 21 21.94 36.49 24.92
N CYS A 22 23.11 36.08 25.39
CA CYS A 22 23.65 34.75 25.12
C CYS A 22 22.80 33.63 25.72
N SER A 23 22.26 33.79 26.93
CA SER A 23 21.36 32.80 27.53
C SER A 23 20.02 32.74 26.81
N ALA A 24 19.46 33.89 26.39
CA ALA A 24 18.25 33.93 25.57
C ALA A 24 18.48 33.32 24.19
N VAL A 25 19.63 33.55 23.56
CA VAL A 25 19.99 32.94 22.27
C VAL A 25 20.19 31.44 22.44
N LEU A 26 20.88 30.97 23.48
CA LEU A 26 21.04 29.54 23.77
C LEU A 26 19.71 28.87 24.12
N LEU A 27 18.82 29.55 24.86
CA LEU A 27 17.47 29.06 25.16
C LEU A 27 16.63 28.99 23.88
N ASN A 28 16.67 30.01 23.01
CA ASN A 28 15.98 29.97 21.73
C ASN A 28 16.60 28.96 20.77
N LEU A 29 17.92 28.74 20.80
CA LEU A 29 18.58 27.71 19.99
C LEU A 29 18.28 26.31 20.52
N SER A 30 18.16 26.12 21.83
CA SER A 30 17.77 24.84 22.43
C SER A 30 16.28 24.57 22.29
N ILE A 31 15.42 25.59 22.37
CA ILE A 31 14.00 25.50 22.00
C ILE A 31 13.85 25.26 20.50
N TYR A 32 14.62 25.93 19.64
CA TYR A 32 14.63 25.68 18.20
C TYR A 32 15.13 24.27 17.91
N LEU A 33 16.23 23.82 18.53
CA LEU A 33 16.74 22.46 18.40
C LEU A 33 15.74 21.42 18.95
N TYR A 34 15.04 21.72 20.05
CA TYR A 34 13.98 20.89 20.64
C TYR A 34 12.76 20.83 19.73
N ILE A 35 12.30 21.95 19.19
CA ILE A 35 11.20 22.06 18.21
C ILE A 35 11.59 21.37 16.90
N THR A 36 12.82 21.54 16.41
CA THR A 36 13.31 20.83 15.21
C THR A 36 13.56 19.35 15.46
N LYS A 37 13.89 18.94 16.70
CA LYS A 37 13.93 17.52 17.10
C LYS A 37 12.52 16.93 17.17
N GLU A 38 11.54 17.69 17.65
CA GLU A 38 10.13 17.28 17.70
C GLU A 38 9.46 17.29 16.33
N GLN A 39 9.94 18.08 15.36
CA GLN A 39 9.27 18.22 14.06
C GLN A 39 9.63 17.16 13.02
N TYR A 40 10.63 16.30 13.19
CA TYR A 40 11.02 15.36 12.12
C TYR A 40 11.50 13.98 12.57
N TYR A 41 11.12 13.53 13.77
CA TYR A 41 11.16 12.11 14.08
C TYR A 41 9.77 11.53 13.97
N VAL A 42 9.43 11.11 12.75
CA VAL A 42 8.39 10.12 12.57
C VAL A 42 8.69 8.96 13.52
N ILE A 43 7.66 8.39 14.13
CA ILE A 43 7.68 7.35 15.17
C ILE A 43 8.21 6.01 14.59
N TYR A 44 9.37 6.00 13.95
CA TYR A 44 9.98 4.84 13.30
C TYR A 44 11.30 4.42 13.96
N GLU A 45 11.77 5.10 15.00
CA GLU A 45 13.06 4.81 15.61
C GLU A 45 12.99 4.47 17.10
N THR A 46 12.14 3.51 17.46
CA THR A 46 12.49 2.70 18.63
C THR A 46 12.40 1.23 18.27
N LEU A 47 13.48 0.49 18.55
CA LEU A 47 13.53 -0.99 18.53
C LEU A 47 12.42 -1.66 19.38
N SER A 48 11.68 -0.86 20.16
CA SER A 48 10.51 -1.21 20.96
C SER A 48 9.17 -0.95 20.25
N SER A 49 9.16 -0.57 18.97
CA SER A 49 7.92 -0.48 18.19
C SER A 49 7.33 -1.88 18.03
N PRO A 50 6.01 -2.05 18.21
CA PRO A 50 5.40 -3.38 18.09
C PRO A 50 5.40 -4.00 16.69
N LEU A 51 5.67 -3.21 15.66
CA LEU A 51 6.01 -3.74 14.33
C LEU A 51 7.34 -4.51 14.34
N CYS A 52 8.22 -4.24 15.32
CA CYS A 52 9.54 -4.86 15.44
C CYS A 52 9.55 -6.16 16.21
N THR A 53 8.55 -6.40 17.05
CA THR A 53 8.44 -7.68 17.74
C THR A 53 7.75 -8.74 16.88
N ASN A 54 6.99 -8.35 15.84
CA ASN A 54 6.15 -9.27 15.04
C ASN A 54 5.32 -10.24 15.94
N GLU A 55 4.86 -9.73 17.09
CA GLU A 55 4.16 -10.55 18.08
C GLU A 55 2.65 -10.61 17.83
N ILE A 56 2.08 -9.72 17.02
CA ILE A 56 0.62 -9.64 16.79
C ILE A 56 0.10 -10.96 16.22
N LEU A 57 0.64 -11.42 15.09
CA LEU A 57 0.22 -12.69 14.48
C LEU A 57 0.39 -13.86 15.46
N SER A 58 1.45 -13.83 16.26
CA SER A 58 1.76 -14.86 17.25
C SER A 58 0.74 -14.94 18.36
N GLU A 59 0.31 -13.79 18.89
CA GLU A 59 -0.68 -13.68 19.96
C GLU A 59 -2.10 -13.99 19.47
N ILE A 60 -2.52 -13.46 18.32
CA ILE A 60 -3.89 -13.68 17.83
C ILE A 60 -4.16 -15.16 17.53
N VAL A 61 -3.17 -15.90 17.02
CA VAL A 61 -3.32 -17.34 16.70
C VAL A 61 -2.87 -18.29 17.80
N LYS A 62 -2.59 -17.78 19.01
CA LYS A 62 -2.17 -18.60 20.16
C LYS A 62 -3.18 -19.69 20.51
N SER A 63 -4.47 -19.42 20.32
CA SER A 63 -5.56 -20.37 20.46
C SER A 63 -6.69 -20.05 19.47
N GLN A 64 -7.62 -20.98 19.30
CA GLN A 64 -8.81 -20.74 18.48
C GLN A 64 -9.71 -19.65 19.09
N ASN A 65 -9.80 -19.56 20.41
CA ASN A 65 -10.59 -18.54 21.11
C ASN A 65 -10.02 -17.13 20.91
N THR A 66 -8.70 -16.98 21.02
CA THR A 66 -8.03 -15.67 20.76
C THR A 66 -8.20 -15.23 19.31
N TRP A 67 -8.21 -16.18 18.38
CA TRP A 67 -8.44 -15.92 16.97
C TRP A 67 -9.86 -15.41 16.72
N PHE A 68 -10.88 -16.08 17.26
CA PHE A 68 -12.26 -15.63 17.13
C PHE A 68 -12.48 -14.25 17.77
N ALA A 69 -11.94 -14.02 18.98
CA ALA A 69 -12.01 -12.71 19.62
C ALA A 69 -11.34 -11.60 18.78
N PHE A 70 -10.22 -11.90 18.11
CA PHE A 70 -9.60 -10.96 17.18
C PHE A 70 -10.46 -10.69 15.95
N ILE A 71 -11.10 -11.71 15.39
CA ILE A 71 -12.04 -11.56 14.26
C ILE A 71 -13.22 -10.68 14.64
N ASP A 72 -13.78 -10.84 15.85
CA ASP A 72 -14.86 -10.00 16.34
C ASP A 72 -14.43 -8.54 16.47
N ILE A 73 -13.22 -8.29 16.99
CA ILE A 73 -12.65 -6.93 17.03
C ILE A 73 -12.48 -6.37 15.62
N LEU A 74 -11.93 -7.16 14.69
CA LEU A 74 -11.69 -6.72 13.31
C LEU A 74 -12.99 -6.29 12.63
N ASN A 75 -14.07 -7.08 12.78
CA ASN A 75 -15.39 -6.74 12.24
C ASN A 75 -15.91 -5.42 12.84
N ASN A 76 -15.82 -5.26 14.16
CA ASN A 76 -16.26 -4.03 14.83
C ASN A 76 -15.47 -2.78 14.40
N VAL A 77 -14.17 -2.93 14.11
CA VAL A 77 -13.33 -1.83 13.61
C VAL A 77 -13.72 -1.44 12.18
N HIS A 78 -14.15 -2.39 11.35
CA HIS A 78 -14.62 -2.10 9.99
C HIS A 78 -16.03 -1.50 9.97
N ASP A 79 -16.89 -1.86 10.92
CA ASP A 79 -18.28 -1.39 10.98
C ASP A 79 -18.44 0.03 11.55
N THR A 80 -17.41 0.58 12.22
CA THR A 80 -17.52 1.88 12.91
C THR A 80 -16.78 3.02 12.20
N ASN A 81 -17.53 4.10 11.91
CA ASN A 81 -16.98 5.46 11.79
C ASN A 81 -16.45 5.87 13.19
N MET A 82 -15.26 5.40 13.57
CA MET A 82 -14.68 5.66 14.89
C MET A 82 -14.46 7.17 15.10
N SER A 83 -15.39 7.80 15.80
CA SER A 83 -15.14 9.05 16.50
C SER A 83 -14.15 8.77 17.64
N SER A 84 -13.18 9.66 17.83
CA SER A 84 -12.06 9.49 18.75
C SER A 84 -12.45 9.30 20.24
N SER A 85 -13.71 9.54 20.61
CA SER A 85 -14.23 9.32 21.97
C SER A 85 -14.76 7.90 22.21
N GLN A 86 -15.09 7.13 21.17
CA GLN A 86 -15.57 5.75 21.30
C GLN A 86 -14.44 4.72 21.40
N ALA A 87 -13.22 5.06 20.96
CA ALA A 87 -12.04 4.20 21.13
C ALA A 87 -11.72 3.89 22.61
N THR A 88 -12.09 4.80 23.51
CA THR A 88 -11.96 4.66 24.97
C THR A 88 -13.18 4.01 25.63
N GLN A 89 -14.25 3.74 24.87
CA GLN A 89 -15.54 3.30 25.39
C GLN A 89 -16.02 2.00 24.72
N ILE A 90 -15.11 1.23 24.13
CA ILE A 90 -15.29 -0.23 23.99
C ILE A 90 -15.08 -0.79 25.40
N SER A 91 -16.12 -0.67 26.21
CA SER A 91 -16.22 -1.19 27.57
C SER A 91 -16.14 -2.72 27.55
N ILE A 92 -15.08 -3.30 28.12
CA ILE A 92 -15.04 -3.87 29.48
C ILE A 92 -15.71 -5.25 29.64
N GLU A 93 -16.41 -5.82 28.65
CA GLU A 93 -16.93 -7.21 28.76
C GLU A 93 -16.55 -8.11 27.58
N SER A 94 -15.25 -8.43 27.47
CA SER A 94 -14.77 -9.76 27.06
C SER A 94 -13.27 -9.88 27.38
N PHE A 95 -13.02 -10.47 28.55
CA PHE A 95 -11.69 -10.83 29.05
C PHE A 95 -10.95 -11.73 28.04
N LEU A 96 -9.64 -11.47 27.84
CA LEU A 96 -8.61 -12.29 27.13
C LEU A 96 -8.10 -11.81 25.75
N LEU A 97 -8.12 -10.51 25.45
CA LEU A 97 -6.99 -9.90 24.72
C LEU A 97 -6.33 -8.91 25.67
N THR A 98 -5.11 -9.22 26.08
CA THR A 98 -4.31 -8.39 26.96
C THR A 98 -4.29 -6.93 26.44
N HIS A 99 -4.32 -5.96 27.36
CA HIS A 99 -4.14 -4.52 27.11
C HIS A 99 -2.99 -4.21 26.12
N PHE A 100 -2.03 -5.13 26.04
CA PHE A 100 -0.93 -5.18 25.08
C PHE A 100 -1.39 -5.24 23.61
N SER A 101 -2.30 -6.15 23.23
CA SER A 101 -2.72 -6.33 21.83
C SER A 101 -3.50 -5.12 21.29
N VAL A 102 -4.37 -4.54 22.12
CA VAL A 102 -5.11 -3.31 21.76
C VAL A 102 -4.17 -2.10 21.65
N SER A 103 -3.21 -1.98 22.58
CA SER A 103 -2.15 -0.95 22.51
C SER A 103 -1.28 -1.11 21.26
N LEU A 104 -0.99 -2.35 20.87
CA LEU A 104 -0.26 -2.71 19.66
C LEU A 104 -1.01 -2.31 18.39
N ILE A 105 -2.26 -2.76 18.26
CA ILE A 105 -3.13 -2.44 17.13
C ILE A 105 -3.27 -0.93 16.99
N ASN A 106 -3.51 -0.20 18.09
CA ASN A 106 -3.59 1.26 18.06
C ASN A 106 -2.31 1.95 17.59
N LYS A 107 -1.13 1.41 17.92
CA LYS A 107 0.16 1.94 17.43
C LYS A 107 0.36 1.65 15.94
N THR A 108 0.09 0.42 15.49
CA THR A 108 0.20 0.03 14.07
C THR A 108 -0.79 0.78 13.20
N ILE A 109 -2.04 0.98 13.68
CA ILE A 109 -3.04 1.82 13.03
C ILE A 109 -2.47 3.22 12.83
N LYS A 110 -1.89 3.85 13.85
CA LYS A 110 -1.26 5.18 13.71
C LYS A 110 -0.13 5.23 12.68
N LEU A 111 0.60 4.12 12.48
CA LEU A 111 1.76 4.03 11.58
C LEU A 111 1.39 3.94 10.09
N LEU A 112 0.18 3.45 9.77
CA LEU A 112 -0.32 3.31 8.40
C LEU A 112 -1.56 4.19 8.12
N ASP A 113 -2.11 4.81 9.15
CA ASP A 113 -3.19 5.80 9.05
C ASP A 113 -2.64 7.12 8.55
N PHE A 114 -2.82 7.32 7.24
CA PHE A 114 -2.49 8.58 6.59
C PHE A 114 -3.16 9.75 7.33
N LYS A 115 -4.43 9.67 7.74
CA LYS A 115 -5.14 10.80 8.39
C LYS A 115 -4.41 11.37 9.61
N ASN A 116 -3.76 10.53 10.42
CA ASN A 116 -2.99 10.98 11.58
C ASN A 116 -1.60 11.50 11.17
N HIS A 117 -0.91 10.85 10.24
CA HIS A 117 0.33 11.37 9.66
C HIS A 117 0.14 12.75 9.01
N LEU A 118 -0.98 12.92 8.31
CA LEU A 118 -1.41 14.13 7.62
C LEU A 118 -1.77 15.29 8.58
N LYS A 119 -2.24 14.99 9.80
CA LYS A 119 -2.50 15.97 10.87
C LYS A 119 -1.25 16.43 11.62
N MET A 120 -0.14 15.68 11.54
CA MET A 120 1.13 16.03 12.19
C MET A 120 1.99 16.99 11.35
N LEU A 121 1.61 17.26 10.11
CA LEU A 121 2.21 18.32 9.30
C LEU A 121 1.81 19.70 9.85
N PRO A 122 2.71 20.71 9.81
CA PRO A 122 2.40 22.05 10.30
C PRO A 122 1.07 22.55 9.71
N LYS A 123 0.23 23.20 10.53
CA LYS A 123 -0.97 23.90 10.02
C LYS A 123 -0.53 24.78 8.84
N ALA A 124 -1.14 24.54 7.68
CA ALA A 124 -0.83 25.26 6.44
C ALA A 124 -0.71 26.77 6.71
N THR A 125 0.38 27.37 6.24
CA THR A 125 0.52 28.82 6.13
C THR A 125 -0.58 29.33 5.22
N ASN A 126 -1.50 30.19 5.71
CA ASN A 126 -2.51 31.07 5.07
C ASN A 126 -2.92 30.89 3.57
N THR A 127 -2.73 29.72 2.97
CA THR A 127 -2.89 29.44 1.55
C THR A 127 -4.16 28.62 1.46
N THR A 128 -5.25 29.28 1.10
CA THR A 128 -6.55 28.64 0.92
C THR A 128 -6.56 28.03 -0.47
N TYR A 129 -6.48 26.69 -0.55
CA TYR A 129 -6.63 25.97 -1.81
C TYR A 129 -8.12 25.61 -2.02
N HIS A 130 -8.70 26.09 -3.12
CA HIS A 130 -10.11 25.90 -3.48
C HIS A 130 -10.27 24.72 -4.45
N PHE A 131 -10.21 23.49 -3.93
CA PHE A 131 -10.28 22.29 -4.77
C PHE A 131 -11.71 21.94 -5.26
N ASN A 132 -12.75 22.43 -4.57
CA ASN A 132 -14.16 22.15 -4.87
C ASN A 132 -14.78 23.01 -5.99
N GLU A 133 -14.17 24.12 -6.42
CA GLU A 133 -14.80 25.01 -7.40
C GLU A 133 -14.89 24.38 -8.80
N ILE A 134 -13.90 23.56 -9.15
CA ILE A 134 -13.86 22.90 -10.46
C ILE A 134 -14.88 21.73 -10.55
N TYR A 135 -15.28 21.13 -9.41
CA TYR A 135 -16.33 20.11 -9.37
C TYR A 135 -17.68 20.65 -9.89
N ASN A 136 -17.98 21.91 -9.58
CA ASN A 136 -19.24 22.55 -10.00
C ASN A 136 -19.25 22.88 -11.49
N GLU A 137 -18.12 23.25 -12.10
CA GLU A 137 -18.02 23.47 -13.55
C GLU A 137 -18.19 22.17 -14.34
N VAL A 138 -17.59 21.06 -13.88
CA VAL A 138 -17.66 19.75 -14.56
C VAL A 138 -19.06 19.13 -14.50
N ILE A 139 -19.85 19.39 -13.46
CA ILE A 139 -21.26 18.96 -13.41
C ILE A 139 -22.13 19.78 -14.35
N GLN A 140 -21.88 21.09 -14.50
CA GLN A 140 -22.65 21.92 -15.44
C GLN A 140 -22.43 21.50 -16.91
N ASP A 141 -21.29 20.89 -17.22
CA ASP A 141 -20.98 20.40 -18.58
C ASP A 141 -21.63 19.03 -18.93
N ARG A 142 -22.32 18.36 -17.97
CA ARG A 142 -23.10 17.14 -18.25
C ARG A 142 -24.19 17.32 -19.32
N ASN A 143 -24.59 18.56 -19.59
CA ASN A 143 -25.62 18.89 -20.58
C ASN A 143 -25.10 19.15 -22.00
N ARG A 144 -23.78 19.12 -22.25
CA ARG A 144 -23.21 19.28 -23.59
C ARG A 144 -22.75 17.95 -24.17
N SER A 145 -23.51 17.49 -25.17
CA SER A 145 -23.19 16.48 -26.19
C SER A 145 -21.94 15.61 -25.94
N TYR A 146 -22.18 14.37 -25.52
CA TYR A 146 -21.26 13.24 -25.41
C TYR A 146 -20.38 13.05 -26.67
N ASN A 147 -19.26 13.74 -26.76
CA ASN A 147 -18.28 13.57 -27.84
C ASN A 147 -17.11 12.66 -27.39
N LYS A 148 -16.55 11.90 -28.34
CA LYS A 148 -15.62 10.77 -28.07
C LYS A 148 -14.33 11.18 -27.33
N ASP A 149 -13.90 12.44 -27.47
CA ASP A 149 -12.71 12.99 -26.82
C ASP A 149 -12.96 13.44 -25.36
N ASN A 150 -14.21 13.75 -24.99
CA ASN A 150 -14.61 14.06 -23.60
C ASN A 150 -14.83 12.81 -22.73
N LYS A 151 -14.76 11.60 -23.31
CA LYS A 151 -15.04 10.33 -22.62
C LYS A 151 -14.02 9.97 -21.52
N LEU A 152 -12.80 10.48 -21.61
CA LEU A 152 -11.70 10.16 -20.68
C LEU A 152 -11.61 11.12 -19.48
N VAL A 153 -12.23 12.30 -19.55
CA VAL A 153 -12.10 13.31 -18.48
C VAL A 153 -12.93 12.91 -17.27
N HIS A 154 -14.17 12.44 -17.47
CA HIS A 154 -15.05 12.07 -16.35
C HIS A 154 -14.64 10.75 -15.66
N ALA A 155 -14.13 9.76 -16.41
CA ALA A 155 -13.70 8.45 -15.90
C ALA A 155 -12.46 8.50 -14.98
N LYS A 156 -11.72 9.62 -15.01
CA LYS A 156 -10.51 9.81 -14.20
C LYS A 156 -10.80 10.30 -12.78
N HIS A 157 -11.91 10.98 -12.50
CA HIS A 157 -11.98 11.89 -11.34
C HIS A 157 -13.05 11.58 -10.28
N TYR A 158 -13.46 10.32 -10.12
CA TYR A 158 -14.50 9.92 -9.15
C TYR A 158 -13.97 9.42 -7.81
N PRO A 159 -14.69 9.69 -6.69
CA PRO A 159 -15.88 10.52 -6.53
C PRO A 159 -15.56 11.98 -6.17
N THR A 160 -14.32 12.27 -5.79
CA THR A 160 -13.84 13.60 -5.43
C THR A 160 -12.94 14.16 -6.53
N TYR A 161 -13.31 15.35 -6.98
CA TYR A 161 -12.53 16.16 -7.92
C TYR A 161 -11.59 17.06 -7.12
N PHE A 162 -10.30 16.82 -7.23
CA PHE A 162 -9.26 17.77 -6.81
C PHE A 162 -8.01 17.52 -7.65
N ASN A 163 -7.22 18.59 -7.87
CA ASN A 163 -5.98 18.47 -8.62
C ASN A 163 -4.95 17.71 -7.78
N ILE A 164 -4.74 16.44 -8.12
CA ILE A 164 -3.84 15.57 -7.36
C ILE A 164 -2.40 16.08 -7.35
N ASN A 165 -1.95 16.79 -8.40
CA ASN A 165 -0.59 17.31 -8.44
C ASN A 165 -0.44 18.50 -7.47
N GLU A 166 -1.41 19.39 -7.42
CA GLU A 166 -1.45 20.46 -6.40
C GLU A 166 -1.52 19.86 -5.00
N TYR A 167 -2.29 18.79 -4.82
CA TYR A 167 -2.38 18.08 -3.55
C TYR A 167 -1.07 17.42 -3.13
N LEU A 168 -0.42 16.66 -4.02
CA LEU A 168 0.88 16.04 -3.78
C LEU A 168 1.96 17.11 -3.48
N ASN A 169 1.92 18.24 -4.16
CA ASN A 169 2.79 19.38 -3.90
C ASN A 169 2.47 20.09 -2.57
N ALA A 170 1.23 20.00 -2.10
CA ALA A 170 0.79 20.53 -0.81
C ALA A 170 1.10 19.59 0.38
N LEU A 171 1.33 18.29 0.14
CA LEU A 171 1.66 17.31 1.19
C LEU A 171 2.80 17.78 2.12
N PRO A 172 3.92 18.33 1.63
CA PRO A 172 5.01 18.74 2.51
C PRO A 172 4.67 19.98 3.38
N VAL A 173 3.64 20.75 3.01
CA VAL A 173 3.28 22.04 3.64
C VAL A 173 1.98 21.99 4.46
N GLY A 174 1.32 20.83 4.54
CA GLY A 174 0.09 20.60 5.32
C GLY A 174 -1.21 20.83 4.54
N PHE A 175 -2.29 20.14 4.94
CA PHE A 175 -3.57 20.15 4.20
C PHE A 175 -4.46 21.36 4.48
N PRO A 176 -5.28 21.76 3.50
CA PRO A 176 -6.53 22.44 3.80
C PRO A 176 -7.50 21.47 4.52
N PRO A 177 -8.22 21.93 5.55
CA PRO A 177 -8.99 21.09 6.48
C PRO A 177 -10.20 20.34 5.91
N ASN A 178 -10.50 20.47 4.62
CA ASN A 178 -11.81 20.11 4.07
C ASN A 178 -11.85 18.84 3.20
N GLU A 179 -10.72 18.15 2.97
CA GLU A 179 -10.68 16.92 2.17
C GLU A 179 -10.35 15.70 3.02
N VAL A 180 -11.38 14.89 3.32
CA VAL A 180 -11.24 13.66 4.09
C VAL A 180 -11.04 12.48 3.13
N PRO A 181 -10.01 11.63 3.31
CA PRO A 181 -9.84 10.43 2.51
C PRO A 181 -11.07 9.52 2.59
N ILE A 182 -11.53 9.02 1.44
CA ILE A 182 -12.73 8.16 1.34
C ILE A 182 -12.41 6.67 1.58
N ASN A 183 -11.19 6.23 1.27
CA ASN A 183 -10.73 4.86 1.53
C ASN A 183 -9.84 4.85 2.78
N ASN A 184 -10.39 5.28 3.91
CA ASN A 184 -9.66 5.32 5.18
C ASN A 184 -9.96 4.14 6.11
N ASN A 185 -10.42 3.02 5.55
CA ASN A 185 -10.58 1.79 6.33
C ASN A 185 -9.24 1.48 7.03
N HIS A 186 -9.32 1.07 8.29
CA HIS A 186 -8.17 0.72 9.11
C HIS A 186 -7.48 -0.54 8.55
N LEU A 187 -6.56 -0.34 7.60
CA LEU A 187 -5.70 -1.38 7.04
C LEU A 187 -4.39 -1.39 7.84
N PHE A 188 -4.33 -2.20 8.87
CA PHE A 188 -3.13 -2.38 9.66
C PHE A 188 -2.38 -3.65 9.26
N VAL A 189 -1.07 -3.64 9.51
CA VAL A 189 -0.22 -4.80 9.25
C VAL A 189 -0.21 -5.68 10.49
N VAL A 190 -0.60 -6.95 10.31
CA VAL A 190 -0.56 -8.00 11.33
C VAL A 190 0.86 -8.56 11.46
N GLU A 191 1.60 -8.64 10.36
CA GLU A 191 2.99 -9.15 10.32
C GLU A 191 3.74 -8.42 9.20
N THR A 192 4.96 -7.94 9.49
CA THR A 192 5.85 -7.36 8.47
C THR A 192 6.95 -8.35 8.05
N PRO A 193 7.40 -8.30 6.79
CA PRO A 193 8.52 -9.13 6.36
C PRO A 193 9.81 -8.68 7.05
N ARG A 194 10.57 -9.65 7.54
CA ARG A 194 11.90 -9.42 8.13
C ARG A 194 12.99 -9.38 7.06
N SER A 195 12.76 -10.00 5.91
CA SER A 195 13.72 -10.12 4.80
C SER A 195 13.83 -8.87 3.92
N ALA A 196 12.85 -7.96 3.97
CA ALA A 196 12.77 -6.80 3.09
C ALA A 196 12.19 -5.58 3.81
N CYS A 197 12.81 -4.41 3.64
CA CYS A 197 12.31 -3.12 4.16
C CYS A 197 11.90 -3.14 5.64
N ASN A 198 12.62 -3.92 6.46
CA ASN A 198 12.26 -4.08 7.86
C ASN A 198 12.48 -2.75 8.62
N PRO A 199 11.44 -2.16 9.25
CA PRO A 199 11.57 -0.89 9.96
C PRO A 199 12.48 -0.96 11.21
N CYS A 200 12.90 -2.16 11.61
CA CYS A 200 13.46 -2.43 12.93
C CYS A 200 14.97 -2.65 12.92
N HIS A 201 15.60 -2.54 11.75
CA HIS A 201 17.04 -2.60 11.58
C HIS A 201 17.55 -1.29 10.95
N GLY A 202 18.46 -0.61 11.65
CA GLY A 202 18.95 0.73 11.28
C GLY A 202 19.82 0.82 10.02
N LYS A 203 20.02 -0.28 9.28
CA LYS A 203 20.64 -0.27 7.95
C LYS A 203 19.77 -1.05 6.97
N THR A 204 19.12 -0.31 6.08
CA THR A 204 18.41 -0.89 4.93
C THR A 204 19.40 -1.10 3.78
N GLU A 205 19.58 -2.36 3.40
CA GLU A 205 20.31 -2.75 2.18
C GLU A 205 19.64 -2.12 0.95
N LYS A 206 20.43 -1.54 0.04
CA LYS A 206 19.90 -1.00 -1.21
C LYS A 206 19.59 -2.14 -2.18
N LEU A 207 18.36 -2.19 -2.67
CA LEU A 207 17.88 -3.21 -3.59
C LEU A 207 17.76 -2.63 -5.01
N ASP A 208 18.17 -3.41 -6.00
CA ASP A 208 17.89 -3.11 -7.42
C ASP A 208 16.40 -3.29 -7.73
N LEU A 209 15.76 -4.27 -7.07
CA LEU A 209 14.34 -4.57 -7.25
C LEU A 209 13.71 -5.15 -5.97
N LEU A 210 12.52 -4.68 -5.63
CA LEU A 210 11.62 -5.35 -4.69
C LEU A 210 10.49 -6.04 -5.47
N VAL A 211 10.22 -7.31 -5.16
CA VAL A 211 9.11 -8.06 -5.77
C VAL A 211 8.04 -8.33 -4.72
N LEU A 212 6.83 -7.84 -4.98
CA LEU A 212 5.64 -8.04 -4.15
C LEU A 212 4.72 -9.04 -4.83
N ILE A 213 4.58 -10.21 -4.23
CA ILE A 213 3.84 -11.35 -4.79
C ILE A 213 2.48 -11.42 -4.11
N LYS A 214 1.42 -11.13 -4.87
CA LYS A 214 0.03 -11.28 -4.43
C LYS A 214 -0.29 -12.77 -4.31
N SER A 215 -0.40 -13.28 -3.08
CA SER A 215 -0.69 -14.69 -2.82
C SER A 215 -1.98 -14.83 -2.02
N CYS A 216 -2.65 -15.98 -2.11
CA CYS A 216 -3.84 -16.24 -1.30
C CYS A 216 -3.47 -16.89 0.05
N ILE A 217 -4.27 -16.66 1.09
CA ILE A 217 -4.07 -17.27 2.42
C ILE A 217 -3.92 -18.81 2.36
N TYR A 218 -4.65 -19.48 1.47
CA TYR A 218 -4.64 -20.93 1.28
C TYR A 218 -3.52 -21.44 0.33
N CYS A 219 -2.72 -20.55 -0.27
CA CYS A 219 -1.80 -20.87 -1.37
C CYS A 219 -0.37 -21.23 -0.90
N SER A 220 -0.23 -21.96 0.21
CA SER A 220 1.08 -22.30 0.79
C SER A 220 1.99 -23.09 -0.16
N GLU A 221 1.42 -23.98 -0.97
CA GLU A 221 2.16 -24.76 -1.96
C GLU A 221 2.80 -23.89 -3.04
N HIS A 222 2.08 -22.88 -3.54
CA HIS A 222 2.60 -21.93 -4.52
C HIS A 222 3.75 -21.11 -3.95
N ARG A 223 3.61 -20.64 -2.70
CA ARG A 223 4.69 -19.91 -2.01
C ARG A 223 5.92 -20.79 -1.80
N SER A 224 5.72 -22.04 -1.41
CA SER A 224 6.79 -23.05 -1.28
C SER A 224 7.50 -23.29 -2.62
N TYR A 225 6.74 -23.42 -3.70
CA TYR A 225 7.26 -23.61 -5.04
C TYR A 225 8.09 -22.40 -5.52
N ALA A 226 7.58 -21.18 -5.35
CA ALA A 226 8.29 -19.95 -5.68
C ALA A 226 9.63 -19.85 -4.92
N ARG A 227 9.64 -20.18 -3.61
CA ARG A 227 10.86 -20.24 -2.78
C ARG A 227 11.90 -21.21 -3.30
N LYS A 228 11.47 -22.39 -3.77
CA LYS A 228 12.36 -23.44 -4.31
C LYS A 228 12.86 -23.14 -5.72
N THR A 229 12.21 -22.23 -6.45
CA THR A 229 12.50 -21.91 -7.85
C THR A 229 13.08 -20.51 -7.98
N TYR A 230 12.33 -19.55 -8.54
CA TYR A 230 12.85 -18.25 -8.93
C TYR A 230 13.23 -17.33 -7.77
N MET A 231 12.75 -17.59 -6.55
CA MET A 231 13.17 -16.82 -5.36
C MET A 231 14.51 -17.29 -4.79
N ASN A 232 15.12 -18.36 -5.31
CA ASN A 232 16.43 -18.80 -4.84
C ASN A 232 17.49 -17.73 -5.19
N MET A 233 18.08 -17.13 -4.17
CA MET A 233 19.05 -16.03 -4.29
C MET A 233 20.29 -16.40 -5.12
N SER A 234 20.62 -17.69 -5.25
CA SER A 234 21.75 -18.14 -6.10
C SER A 234 21.58 -17.83 -7.58
N HIS A 235 20.34 -17.60 -8.05
CA HIS A 235 20.04 -17.21 -9.43
C HIS A 235 20.21 -15.70 -9.70
N TRP A 236 20.36 -14.87 -8.66
CA TRP A 236 20.38 -13.40 -8.76
C TRP A 236 21.77 -12.82 -8.50
N LYS A 237 22.78 -13.33 -9.22
CA LYS A 237 24.17 -12.91 -9.05
C LYS A 237 24.35 -11.45 -9.50
N ASN A 238 25.01 -10.64 -8.67
CA ASN A 238 25.24 -9.20 -8.89
C ASN A 238 23.95 -8.38 -9.10
N PHE A 239 22.84 -8.83 -8.52
CA PHE A 239 21.56 -8.14 -8.57
C PHE A 239 20.84 -8.27 -7.22
N THR A 240 20.69 -7.17 -6.51
CA THR A 240 20.15 -7.20 -5.15
C THR A 240 18.64 -7.15 -5.19
N ILE A 241 18.00 -8.28 -4.89
CA ILE A 241 16.55 -8.46 -4.97
C ILE A 241 15.98 -9.02 -3.67
N ARG A 242 14.75 -8.64 -3.34
CA ARG A 242 13.97 -9.28 -2.28
C ARG A 242 12.55 -9.57 -2.76
N PHE A 243 11.98 -10.63 -2.20
CA PHE A 243 10.63 -11.10 -2.49
C PHE A 243 9.80 -11.04 -1.22
N VAL A 244 8.56 -10.57 -1.33
CA VAL A 244 7.60 -10.52 -0.23
C VAL A 244 6.26 -11.03 -0.71
N PHE A 245 5.71 -12.04 -0.05
CA PHE A 245 4.34 -12.46 -0.25
C PHE A 245 3.38 -11.54 0.50
N VAL A 246 2.28 -11.15 -0.15
CA VAL A 246 1.22 -10.36 0.47
C VAL A 246 -0.03 -11.21 0.60
N VAL A 247 -0.50 -11.38 1.84
CA VAL A 247 -1.66 -12.19 2.20
C VAL A 247 -2.52 -11.44 3.22
N GLY A 248 -3.80 -11.78 3.30
CA GLY A 248 -4.69 -11.34 4.38
C GLY A 248 -5.00 -12.46 5.36
N LEU A 249 -6.20 -12.43 5.90
CA LEU A 249 -6.72 -13.35 6.90
C LEU A 249 -7.76 -14.31 6.29
N PRO A 250 -7.90 -15.55 6.79
CA PRO A 250 -8.98 -16.43 6.36
C PRO A 250 -10.35 -15.80 6.59
N THR A 251 -11.26 -15.96 5.61
CA THR A 251 -12.65 -15.54 5.77
C THR A 251 -13.40 -16.59 6.61
N PRO A 252 -13.95 -16.28 7.81
CA PRO A 252 -14.55 -17.27 8.72
C PRO A 252 -15.65 -18.12 8.06
N ASN A 253 -16.60 -17.45 7.39
CA ASN A 253 -17.76 -18.07 6.75
C ASN A 253 -17.83 -17.66 5.26
N GLU A 254 -16.78 -17.97 4.51
CA GLU A 254 -16.73 -17.64 3.07
C GLU A 254 -17.80 -18.42 2.29
N THR A 255 -18.48 -17.74 1.37
CA THR A 255 -19.47 -18.30 0.44
C THR A 255 -18.97 -18.18 -1.00
N ASP A 256 -19.48 -19.01 -1.90
CA ASP A 256 -19.24 -18.83 -3.34
C ASP A 256 -20.12 -17.74 -3.95
N ILE A 257 -21.19 -17.33 -3.26
CA ILE A 257 -22.10 -16.27 -3.71
C ILE A 257 -21.77 -14.97 -3.01
N TYR A 258 -21.57 -13.91 -3.80
CA TYR A 258 -21.34 -12.55 -3.34
C TYR A 258 -22.42 -11.63 -3.90
N HIS A 259 -22.93 -10.77 -3.03
CA HIS A 259 -23.94 -9.77 -3.34
C HIS A 259 -23.29 -8.39 -3.30
N PHE A 260 -23.29 -7.72 -4.44
CA PHE A 260 -22.87 -6.32 -4.59
C PHE A 260 -24.07 -5.47 -5.05
N ASP A 261 -23.93 -4.14 -5.01
CA ASP A 261 -24.99 -3.20 -5.40
C ASP A 261 -25.52 -3.47 -6.82
N GLY A 262 -26.61 -4.22 -6.90
CA GLY A 262 -27.25 -4.66 -8.14
C GLY A 262 -26.54 -5.77 -8.91
N VAL A 263 -25.61 -6.51 -8.28
CA VAL A 263 -24.85 -7.60 -8.93
C VAL A 263 -24.71 -8.81 -8.03
N ASP A 264 -25.28 -9.94 -8.46
CA ASP A 264 -25.01 -11.24 -7.85
C ASP A 264 -23.96 -11.99 -8.64
N ILE A 265 -22.93 -12.45 -7.92
CA ILE A 265 -21.78 -13.12 -8.52
C ILE A 265 -21.52 -14.42 -7.80
N ARG A 266 -21.46 -15.49 -8.59
CA ARG A 266 -20.99 -16.79 -8.13
C ARG A 266 -19.52 -16.97 -8.49
N LEU A 267 -18.67 -17.01 -7.48
CA LEU A 267 -17.23 -17.21 -7.62
C LEU A 267 -16.94 -18.69 -7.86
N ASN A 268 -16.79 -19.04 -9.13
CA ASN A 268 -16.31 -20.36 -9.54
C ASN A 268 -14.81 -20.27 -9.87
N GLY A 269 -14.00 -21.17 -9.30
CA GLY A 269 -12.58 -21.31 -9.65
C GLY A 269 -11.65 -21.48 -8.44
N ARG A 270 -10.35 -21.31 -8.69
CA ARG A 270 -9.26 -21.62 -7.73
C ARG A 270 -9.48 -21.01 -6.35
N SER A 271 -9.78 -19.70 -6.26
CA SER A 271 -9.94 -19.01 -4.97
C SER A 271 -11.00 -19.69 -4.09
N TRP A 272 -12.17 -20.01 -4.65
CA TRP A 272 -13.22 -20.72 -3.93
C TRP A 272 -12.83 -22.18 -3.65
N SER A 273 -12.28 -22.88 -4.65
CA SER A 273 -11.85 -24.28 -4.51
C SER A 273 -10.78 -24.49 -3.44
N GLU A 274 -9.87 -23.52 -3.23
CA GLU A 274 -8.90 -23.59 -2.13
C GLU A 274 -9.55 -23.25 -0.79
N SER A 275 -10.45 -22.27 -0.74
CA SER A 275 -11.12 -21.90 0.52
C SER A 275 -11.92 -23.05 1.11
N ILE A 276 -12.71 -23.77 0.30
CA ILE A 276 -13.59 -24.85 0.80
C ILE A 276 -12.82 -26.05 1.38
N LYS A 277 -11.60 -26.34 0.89
CA LYS A 277 -10.74 -27.41 1.45
C LYS A 277 -10.41 -27.18 2.93
N HIS A 278 -10.48 -25.92 3.38
CA HIS A 278 -10.14 -25.51 4.73
C HIS A 278 -11.36 -24.96 5.51
N GLU A 279 -12.59 -25.26 5.10
CA GLU A 279 -13.79 -24.79 5.81
C GLU A 279 -13.85 -25.30 7.26
N SER A 280 -13.31 -26.50 7.49
CA SER A 280 -13.34 -27.17 8.79
C SER A 280 -12.54 -26.44 9.88
N SER A 281 -11.50 -25.68 9.51
CA SER A 281 -10.72 -24.89 10.46
C SER A 281 -9.94 -23.77 9.79
N ARG A 282 -10.52 -22.56 9.81
CA ARG A 282 -9.83 -21.31 9.43
C ARG A 282 -8.67 -20.98 10.35
N TRP A 283 -8.79 -21.36 11.63
CA TRP A 283 -7.72 -21.16 12.61
C TRP A 283 -6.46 -21.98 12.27
N SER A 284 -6.61 -23.23 11.79
CA SER A 284 -5.45 -24.04 11.37
C SER A 284 -4.64 -23.34 10.28
N VAL A 285 -5.33 -22.78 9.29
CA VAL A 285 -4.69 -22.08 8.16
C VAL A 285 -3.87 -20.88 8.62
N ILE A 286 -4.43 -20.00 9.47
CA ILE A 286 -3.69 -18.84 9.96
C ILE A 286 -2.55 -19.24 10.93
N ASN A 287 -2.71 -20.34 11.66
CA ASN A 287 -1.65 -20.90 12.52
C ASN A 287 -0.48 -21.50 11.70
N GLU A 288 -0.78 -22.14 10.57
CA GLU A 288 0.23 -22.59 9.59
C GLU A 288 0.93 -21.38 8.95
N LEU A 289 0.18 -20.34 8.56
CA LEU A 289 0.72 -19.09 8.04
C LEU A 289 1.68 -18.43 9.03
N ARG A 290 1.36 -18.41 10.34
CA ARG A 290 2.28 -17.91 11.37
C ARG A 290 3.59 -18.67 11.36
N ASN A 291 3.54 -20.00 11.28
CA ASN A 291 4.75 -20.83 11.25
C ASN A 291 5.56 -20.57 9.97
N GLU A 292 4.89 -20.44 8.82
CA GLU A 292 5.50 -20.06 7.55
C GLU A 292 6.22 -18.70 7.66
N SER A 293 5.54 -17.66 8.17
CA SER A 293 6.14 -16.33 8.39
C SER A 293 7.39 -16.40 9.27
N ARG A 294 7.33 -17.17 10.36
CA ARG A 294 8.45 -17.35 11.29
C ARG A 294 9.65 -18.04 10.64
N ASN A 295 9.40 -18.99 9.75
CA ASN A 295 10.47 -19.75 9.10
C ASN A 295 11.15 -18.98 7.97
N TYR A 296 10.39 -18.22 7.17
CA TYR A 296 10.92 -17.60 5.95
C TYR A 296 11.11 -16.07 6.05
N GLY A 297 10.33 -15.40 6.90
CA GLY A 297 10.44 -13.96 7.13
C GLY A 297 10.11 -13.09 5.92
N ASP A 298 9.41 -13.63 4.92
CA ASP A 298 9.12 -13.01 3.62
C ASP A 298 7.63 -12.68 3.43
N MET A 299 6.89 -12.47 4.51
CA MET A 299 5.44 -12.27 4.45
C MET A 299 4.99 -10.93 5.02
N LEU A 300 4.14 -10.25 4.25
CA LEU A 300 3.33 -9.12 4.67
C LEU A 300 1.89 -9.62 4.88
N VAL A 301 1.43 -9.61 6.13
CA VAL A 301 0.07 -10.06 6.49
C VAL A 301 -0.78 -8.85 6.86
N GLY A 302 -1.88 -8.67 6.14
CA GLY A 302 -2.83 -7.57 6.34
C GLY A 302 -4.04 -7.93 7.19
N SER A 303 -4.61 -6.95 7.88
CA SER A 303 -5.85 -7.06 8.63
C SER A 303 -7.10 -6.95 7.73
N PHE A 304 -7.22 -7.83 6.74
CA PHE A 304 -8.41 -7.88 5.87
C PHE A 304 -8.71 -9.33 5.50
N TYR A 305 -9.97 -9.64 5.19
CA TYR A 305 -10.34 -10.98 4.72
C TYR A 305 -9.78 -11.24 3.32
N ASP A 306 -8.96 -12.27 3.19
CA ASP A 306 -8.27 -12.64 1.96
C ASP A 306 -9.16 -13.49 1.05
N ASN A 307 -10.07 -12.80 0.37
CA ASN A 307 -10.92 -13.37 -0.67
C ASN A 307 -10.75 -12.61 -1.99
N TYR A 308 -11.31 -13.17 -3.07
CA TYR A 308 -11.12 -12.64 -4.43
C TYR A 308 -11.60 -11.18 -4.60
N PHE A 309 -12.65 -10.77 -3.89
CA PHE A 309 -13.20 -9.42 -4.05
C PHE A 309 -12.55 -8.38 -3.15
N ASN A 310 -11.66 -8.80 -2.25
CA ASN A 310 -10.80 -7.93 -1.44
C ASN A 310 -9.40 -7.73 -2.03
N LEU A 311 -9.17 -8.10 -3.29
CA LEU A 311 -7.87 -7.87 -3.96
C LEU A 311 -7.48 -6.38 -4.00
N THR A 312 -8.44 -5.47 -4.18
CA THR A 312 -8.17 -4.03 -4.13
C THR A 312 -7.70 -3.59 -2.74
N THR A 313 -8.30 -4.12 -1.67
CA THR A 313 -7.88 -3.87 -0.29
C THR A 313 -6.45 -4.36 -0.05
N LYS A 314 -6.13 -5.56 -0.55
CA LYS A 314 -4.78 -6.11 -0.53
C LYS A 314 -3.80 -5.18 -1.24
N MET A 315 -4.12 -4.74 -2.45
CA MET A 315 -3.31 -3.80 -3.23
C MET A 315 -3.07 -2.49 -2.46
N MET A 316 -4.10 -1.89 -1.86
CA MET A 316 -3.93 -0.67 -1.07
C MET A 316 -2.96 -0.88 0.09
N LEU A 317 -3.09 -1.97 0.85
CA LEU A 317 -2.15 -2.28 1.93
C LEU A 317 -0.72 -2.42 1.38
N THR A 318 -0.54 -3.16 0.29
CA THR A 318 0.76 -3.36 -0.37
C THR A 318 1.42 -2.03 -0.73
N PHE A 319 0.68 -1.11 -1.35
CA PHE A 319 1.19 0.21 -1.75
C PHE A 319 1.53 1.07 -0.54
N ARG A 320 0.69 1.07 0.50
CA ARG A 320 0.95 1.82 1.74
C ARG A 320 2.23 1.31 2.43
N TRP A 321 2.35 -0.01 2.61
CA TRP A 321 3.54 -0.61 3.23
C TRP A 321 4.82 -0.32 2.43
N ALA A 322 4.78 -0.52 1.10
CA ALA A 322 5.93 -0.26 0.25
C ALA A 322 6.32 1.24 0.26
N CYS A 323 5.34 2.14 0.25
CA CYS A 323 5.64 3.57 0.34
C CYS A 323 6.34 3.93 1.66
N VAL A 324 5.79 3.47 2.79
CA VAL A 324 6.30 3.84 4.11
C VAL A 324 7.68 3.24 4.36
N PHE A 325 7.89 1.97 4.02
CA PHE A 325 9.08 1.24 4.46
C PHE A 325 10.11 0.98 3.36
N CYS A 326 9.71 1.00 2.08
CA CYS A 326 10.59 0.61 0.97
C CYS A 326 11.02 1.75 0.05
N LYS A 327 10.37 2.94 0.10
CA LYS A 327 10.62 4.04 -0.85
C LYS A 327 12.11 4.37 -1.01
N ASN A 328 12.83 4.43 0.10
CA ASN A 328 14.25 4.78 0.12
C ASN A 328 15.19 3.57 -0.06
N THR A 329 14.65 2.37 -0.20
CA THR A 329 15.41 1.11 -0.21
C THR A 329 15.63 0.61 -1.64
N THR A 330 14.68 0.87 -2.55
CA THR A 330 14.71 0.39 -3.94
C THR A 330 14.21 1.46 -4.91
N PRO A 331 14.69 1.50 -6.18
CA PRO A 331 14.13 2.39 -7.18
C PRO A 331 12.85 1.84 -7.83
N LEU A 332 12.63 0.52 -7.81
CA LEU A 332 11.60 -0.18 -8.55
C LEU A 332 10.91 -1.25 -7.69
N VAL A 333 9.61 -1.39 -7.88
CA VAL A 333 8.77 -2.41 -7.25
C VAL A 333 8.03 -3.16 -8.34
N LEU A 334 8.23 -4.48 -8.41
CA LEU A 334 7.55 -5.39 -9.32
C LEU A 334 6.41 -6.09 -8.57
N PHE A 335 5.22 -6.10 -9.16
CA PHE A 335 4.03 -6.73 -8.64
C PHE A 335 3.65 -7.89 -9.56
N ILE A 336 3.46 -9.07 -8.99
CA ILE A 336 3.04 -10.29 -9.70
C ILE A 336 2.08 -11.10 -8.82
N ASP A 337 1.30 -12.00 -9.41
CA ASP A 337 0.51 -12.98 -8.66
C ASP A 337 1.32 -14.27 -8.42
N ASP A 338 0.87 -15.10 -7.47
CA ASP A 338 1.57 -16.33 -7.05
C ASP A 338 1.49 -17.52 -8.02
N ASP A 339 0.85 -17.34 -9.17
CA ASP A 339 0.82 -18.27 -10.30
C ASP A 339 1.66 -17.81 -11.49
N TYR A 340 2.53 -16.81 -11.25
CA TYR A 340 3.58 -16.39 -12.19
C TYR A 340 4.97 -16.60 -11.59
N LEU A 341 5.94 -16.86 -12.47
CA LEU A 341 7.34 -17.00 -12.13
C LEU A 341 8.17 -15.92 -12.81
N LEU A 342 9.29 -15.55 -12.18
CA LEU A 342 10.26 -14.67 -12.81
C LEU A 342 11.38 -15.50 -13.44
N HIS A 343 11.74 -15.16 -14.68
CA HIS A 343 12.98 -15.66 -15.26
C HIS A 343 14.14 -14.74 -14.79
N PRO A 344 15.11 -15.23 -13.98
CA PRO A 344 16.09 -14.35 -13.35
C PRO A 344 16.92 -13.52 -14.34
N ASN A 345 17.55 -14.18 -15.32
CA ASN A 345 18.38 -13.49 -16.32
C ASN A 345 17.60 -12.45 -17.14
N ASN A 346 16.37 -12.77 -17.55
CA ASN A 346 15.54 -11.86 -18.34
C ASN A 346 15.04 -10.69 -17.50
N THR A 347 14.73 -10.92 -16.23
CA THR A 347 14.35 -9.87 -15.28
C THR A 347 15.50 -8.89 -15.07
N VAL A 348 16.72 -9.39 -14.84
CA VAL A 348 17.92 -8.55 -14.67
C VAL A 348 18.19 -7.74 -15.94
N LYS A 349 18.15 -8.37 -17.13
CA LYS A 349 18.30 -7.68 -18.42
C LYS A 349 17.26 -6.58 -18.61
N PHE A 350 16.00 -6.86 -18.27
CA PHE A 350 14.92 -5.88 -18.35
C PHE A 350 15.16 -4.69 -17.43
N VAL A 351 15.41 -4.91 -16.13
CA VAL A 351 15.64 -3.83 -15.17
C VAL A 351 16.85 -2.99 -15.57
N ASN A 352 17.95 -3.62 -15.97
CA ASN A 352 19.16 -2.91 -16.41
C ASN A 352 18.98 -2.13 -17.73
N SER A 353 17.94 -2.45 -18.53
CA SER A 353 17.62 -1.70 -19.74
C SER A 353 16.90 -0.37 -19.48
N LEU A 354 16.33 -0.19 -18.27
CA LEU A 354 15.66 1.05 -17.90
C LEU A 354 16.67 2.15 -17.61
N LYS A 355 16.34 3.39 -18.03
CA LYS A 355 17.16 4.56 -17.69
C LYS A 355 17.01 4.86 -16.20
N ARG A 356 18.14 4.98 -15.48
CA ARG A 356 18.15 5.26 -14.03
C ARG A 356 17.39 6.53 -13.64
N SER A 357 17.41 7.56 -14.49
CA SER A 357 16.67 8.82 -14.28
C SER A 357 15.16 8.62 -14.21
N ASP A 358 14.65 7.60 -14.92
CA ASP A 358 13.22 7.42 -15.15
C ASP A 358 12.63 6.37 -14.19
N MET A 359 13.47 5.51 -13.62
CA MET A 359 13.08 4.35 -12.80
C MET A 359 12.10 4.71 -11.67
N LYS A 360 12.35 5.79 -10.92
CA LYS A 360 11.55 6.15 -9.73
C LYS A 360 10.09 6.52 -10.04
N TYR A 361 9.80 6.92 -11.27
CA TYR A 361 8.45 7.25 -11.74
C TYR A 361 8.00 6.36 -12.90
N TYR A 362 8.71 5.28 -13.17
CA TYR A 362 8.39 4.35 -14.23
C TYR A 362 7.04 3.66 -13.95
N ALA A 363 6.24 3.48 -15.00
CA ALA A 363 5.00 2.70 -14.94
C ALA A 363 4.98 1.78 -16.16
N GLY A 364 5.27 0.50 -15.97
CA GLY A 364 5.41 -0.45 -17.06
C GLY A 364 4.72 -1.78 -16.80
N GLY A 365 4.14 -2.33 -17.84
CA GLY A 365 3.49 -3.63 -17.79
C GLY A 365 2.79 -3.93 -19.12
N PRO A 366 2.23 -5.12 -19.26
CA PRO A 366 1.41 -5.50 -20.39
C PRO A 366 0.09 -4.72 -20.30
N MET A 367 -0.28 -3.99 -21.34
CA MET A 367 -1.54 -3.24 -21.32
C MET A 367 -2.74 -4.16 -21.56
N HIS A 368 -3.83 -3.94 -20.82
CA HIS A 368 -5.07 -4.66 -21.08
C HIS A 368 -5.65 -4.25 -22.45
N PRO A 369 -6.03 -5.20 -23.32
CA PRO A 369 -6.39 -4.91 -24.70
C PRO A 369 -7.75 -4.20 -24.85
N THR A 370 -8.60 -4.28 -23.83
CA THR A 370 -9.90 -3.60 -23.78
C THR A 370 -10.01 -2.73 -22.54
N GLN A 371 -10.75 -1.64 -22.67
CA GLN A 371 -11.07 -0.74 -21.57
C GLN A 371 -12.55 -0.83 -21.18
N ILE A 372 -13.32 -1.69 -21.85
CA ILE A 372 -14.77 -1.77 -21.67
C ILE A 372 -15.06 -2.36 -20.29
N VAL A 373 -15.88 -1.66 -19.51
CA VAL A 373 -16.38 -2.15 -18.24
C VAL A 373 -17.39 -3.25 -18.51
N VAL A 374 -17.14 -4.44 -17.98
CA VAL A 374 -18.10 -5.54 -18.04
C VAL A 374 -19.29 -5.17 -17.17
N ARG A 375 -20.49 -5.09 -17.75
CA ARG A 375 -21.72 -4.77 -17.01
C ARG A 375 -22.43 -6.05 -16.53
N PRO A 376 -23.16 -5.98 -15.41
CA PRO A 376 -24.00 -7.08 -14.94
C PRO A 376 -25.00 -7.53 -15.99
N GLN A 377 -25.24 -8.84 -16.07
CA GLN A 377 -26.30 -9.40 -16.90
C GLN A 377 -27.60 -9.49 -16.12
N ILE A 378 -28.72 -9.21 -16.79
CA ILE A 378 -30.06 -9.33 -16.21
C ILE A 378 -30.43 -10.82 -16.19
N ASN A 379 -30.87 -11.34 -15.04
CA ASN A 379 -31.40 -12.69 -14.82
C ASN A 379 -30.40 -13.87 -14.80
N THR A 380 -29.09 -13.63 -14.68
CA THR A 380 -28.06 -14.68 -14.49
C THR A 380 -26.96 -14.24 -13.53
N HIS A 381 -26.18 -15.18 -12.99
CA HIS A 381 -24.96 -14.83 -12.26
C HIS A 381 -24.00 -14.09 -13.20
N SER A 382 -23.60 -12.89 -12.79
CA SER A 382 -22.75 -12.03 -13.60
C SER A 382 -21.30 -12.52 -13.59
N SER A 383 -20.53 -12.13 -14.62
CA SER A 383 -19.08 -12.34 -14.64
C SER A 383 -18.45 -11.83 -13.34
N LYS A 384 -17.42 -12.52 -12.82
CA LYS A 384 -16.72 -12.08 -11.60
C LYS A 384 -16.16 -10.66 -11.71
N TRP A 385 -15.92 -10.18 -12.93
CA TRP A 385 -15.44 -8.82 -13.23
C TRP A 385 -16.54 -7.81 -13.57
N ALA A 386 -17.83 -8.17 -13.43
CA ALA A 386 -18.94 -7.31 -13.81
C ALA A 386 -19.21 -6.17 -12.80
N ILE A 387 -19.04 -4.92 -13.19
CA ILE A 387 -19.16 -3.75 -12.29
C ILE A 387 -20.46 -3.00 -12.56
N SER A 388 -21.26 -2.80 -11.51
CA SER A 388 -22.51 -2.02 -11.60
C SER A 388 -22.22 -0.54 -11.83
N THR A 389 -23.22 0.18 -12.31
CA THR A 389 -23.14 1.64 -12.47
C THR A 389 -23.06 2.38 -11.12
N HIS A 390 -23.46 1.73 -10.02
CA HIS A 390 -23.30 2.27 -8.67
C HIS A 390 -21.84 2.20 -8.21
N GLU A 391 -21.17 1.06 -8.46
CA GLU A 391 -19.77 0.87 -8.13
C GLU A 391 -18.84 1.68 -9.06
N TYR A 392 -19.11 1.69 -10.37
CA TYR A 392 -18.38 2.51 -11.34
C TYR A 392 -19.31 3.00 -12.47
N PRO A 393 -19.66 4.30 -12.53
CA PRO A 393 -20.70 4.78 -13.45
C PRO A 393 -20.28 4.88 -14.92
N TRP A 394 -19.00 4.79 -15.28
CA TRP A 394 -18.56 4.88 -16.69
C TRP A 394 -18.44 3.53 -17.36
N ASP A 395 -18.66 3.51 -18.68
CA ASP A 395 -18.59 2.28 -19.49
C ASP A 395 -17.17 1.90 -19.91
N TYR A 396 -16.19 2.76 -19.63
CA TYR A 396 -14.79 2.56 -19.97
C TYR A 396 -13.89 2.90 -18.80
N TYR A 397 -12.94 2.02 -18.50
CA TYR A 397 -11.80 2.30 -17.65
C TYR A 397 -10.75 3.15 -18.40
N PRO A 398 -9.91 3.92 -17.70
CA PRO A 398 -8.65 4.42 -18.25
C PRO A 398 -7.73 3.26 -18.67
N PRO A 399 -6.64 3.50 -19.43
CA PRO A 399 -5.66 2.46 -19.73
C PRO A 399 -5.14 1.84 -18.43
N TYR A 400 -5.02 0.51 -18.41
CA TYR A 400 -4.57 -0.23 -17.23
C TYR A 400 -3.75 -1.45 -17.62
N PHE A 401 -2.98 -1.98 -16.68
CA PHE A 401 -2.17 -3.18 -16.91
C PHE A 401 -3.02 -4.44 -16.82
N PHE A 402 -2.61 -5.48 -17.55
CA PHE A 402 -3.18 -6.81 -17.46
C PHE A 402 -2.74 -7.47 -16.14
N GLY A 403 -3.61 -8.25 -15.51
CA GLY A 403 -3.40 -8.90 -14.21
C GLY A 403 -2.33 -10.01 -14.16
N ILE A 404 -1.33 -9.96 -15.05
CA ILE A 404 -0.16 -10.85 -15.00
C ILE A 404 1.02 -10.22 -14.24
N GLY A 405 1.00 -8.90 -14.07
CA GLY A 405 2.00 -8.16 -13.32
C GLY A 405 2.39 -6.84 -13.96
N TYR A 406 3.02 -5.98 -13.17
CA TYR A 406 3.46 -4.65 -13.57
C TYR A 406 4.61 -4.19 -12.68
N ILE A 407 5.44 -3.28 -13.18
CA ILE A 407 6.56 -2.67 -12.47
C ILE A 407 6.34 -1.17 -12.33
N LEU A 408 6.46 -0.67 -11.12
CA LEU A 408 6.33 0.74 -10.79
C LEU A 408 7.59 1.27 -10.12
N GLY A 409 7.90 2.52 -10.37
CA GLY A 409 8.91 3.24 -9.61
C GLY A 409 8.49 3.48 -8.16
N ALA A 410 9.45 3.44 -7.24
CA ALA A 410 9.16 3.53 -5.81
C ALA A 410 8.50 4.87 -5.40
N ASP A 411 8.85 5.98 -6.07
CA ASP A 411 8.19 7.27 -5.81
C ASP A 411 6.76 7.27 -6.36
N LEU A 412 6.52 6.65 -7.53
CA LEU A 412 5.18 6.47 -8.07
C LEU A 412 4.29 5.57 -7.18
N VAL A 413 4.85 4.52 -6.58
CA VAL A 413 4.11 3.69 -5.60
C VAL A 413 3.63 4.54 -4.43
N CYS A 414 4.47 5.45 -3.94
CA CYS A 414 4.09 6.39 -2.90
C CYS A 414 2.96 7.34 -3.32
N ASP A 415 3.13 8.01 -4.46
CA ASP A 415 2.10 8.92 -4.97
C ASP A 415 0.77 8.19 -5.15
N ALA A 416 0.81 6.99 -5.75
CA ALA A 416 -0.35 6.13 -5.92
C ALA A 416 -1.00 5.73 -4.58
N SER A 417 -0.21 5.40 -3.55
CA SER A 417 -0.75 5.07 -2.22
C SER A 417 -1.56 6.22 -1.59
N VAL A 418 -1.13 7.47 -1.84
CA VAL A 418 -1.87 8.67 -1.40
C VAL A 418 -3.15 8.79 -2.22
N VAL A 419 -3.06 8.75 -3.55
CA VAL A 419 -4.22 8.86 -4.47
C VAL A 419 -5.28 7.81 -4.19
N MET A 420 -4.86 6.58 -3.87
CA MET A 420 -5.76 5.49 -3.51
C MET A 420 -6.65 5.83 -2.31
N SER A 421 -6.18 6.67 -1.39
CA SER A 421 -6.98 7.08 -0.23
C SER A 421 -8.14 8.02 -0.60
N PHE A 422 -8.11 8.59 -1.82
CA PHE A 422 -9.11 9.54 -2.34
C PHE A 422 -9.84 9.06 -3.60
N THR A 423 -9.60 7.83 -4.05
CA THR A 423 -10.18 7.30 -5.30
C THR A 423 -11.18 6.23 -4.96
N GLN A 424 -12.43 6.29 -5.41
CA GLN A 424 -13.44 5.29 -5.00
C GLN A 424 -12.91 3.90 -5.35
N SER A 425 -12.82 3.02 -4.35
CA SER A 425 -12.38 1.66 -4.59
C SER A 425 -13.42 0.90 -5.40
N ILE A 426 -12.93 0.08 -6.33
CA ILE A 426 -13.72 -0.92 -7.06
C ILE A 426 -13.09 -2.29 -6.81
N ARG A 427 -13.86 -3.37 -6.91
CA ARG A 427 -13.42 -4.73 -6.58
C ARG A 427 -12.49 -5.38 -7.62
N VAL A 428 -12.26 -4.74 -8.76
CA VAL A 428 -11.30 -5.17 -9.79
C VAL A 428 -10.02 -4.35 -9.63
N ASP A 429 -9.02 -4.94 -8.97
CA ASP A 429 -7.77 -4.31 -8.55
C ASP A 429 -6.95 -3.74 -9.72
N ASP A 430 -6.81 -4.49 -10.81
CA ASP A 430 -6.04 -4.04 -11.98
C ASP A 430 -6.65 -2.78 -12.63
N ALA A 431 -7.98 -2.76 -12.78
CA ALA A 431 -8.71 -1.63 -13.32
C ALA A 431 -8.68 -0.43 -12.35
N TYR A 432 -8.76 -0.70 -11.04
CA TYR A 432 -8.61 0.30 -10.00
C TYR A 432 -7.25 1.00 -10.07
N LEU A 433 -6.16 0.24 -10.22
CA LEU A 433 -4.82 0.81 -10.40
C LEU A 433 -4.75 1.69 -11.66
N GLY A 434 -5.41 1.30 -12.75
CA GLY A 434 -5.55 2.13 -13.95
C GLY A 434 -6.19 3.49 -13.67
N ILE A 435 -7.27 3.51 -12.88
CA ILE A 435 -7.93 4.76 -12.44
C ILE A 435 -6.96 5.61 -11.62
N VAL A 436 -6.26 5.01 -10.66
CA VAL A 436 -5.27 5.69 -9.81
C VAL A 436 -4.13 6.31 -10.62
N LEU A 437 -3.55 5.55 -11.56
CA LEU A 437 -2.46 6.04 -12.40
C LEU A 437 -2.92 7.11 -13.40
N ALA A 438 -4.15 7.01 -13.89
CA ALA A 438 -4.75 8.03 -14.74
C ALA A 438 -5.02 9.34 -13.99
N ARG A 439 -5.40 9.28 -12.71
CA ARG A 439 -5.49 10.45 -11.82
C ARG A 439 -4.15 11.14 -11.67
N LEU A 440 -3.07 10.38 -11.54
CA LEU A 440 -1.69 10.86 -11.50
C LEU A 440 -1.14 11.33 -12.85
N ASN A 441 -1.97 11.33 -13.90
CA ASN A 441 -1.58 11.65 -15.27
C ASN A 441 -0.34 10.86 -15.73
N LYS A 442 -0.22 9.59 -15.33
CA LYS A 442 0.91 8.75 -15.74
C LYS A 442 0.65 8.08 -17.07
N MET A 443 1.66 8.18 -17.93
CA MET A 443 1.72 7.40 -19.17
C MET A 443 2.15 5.98 -18.84
N LEU A 444 1.35 5.00 -19.27
CA LEU A 444 1.65 3.59 -19.09
C LEU A 444 2.52 3.10 -20.25
N ASN A 445 3.62 2.41 -19.91
CA ASN A 445 4.53 1.84 -20.90
C ASN A 445 4.13 0.37 -21.14
N ASN A 446 3.81 0.02 -22.38
CA ASN A 446 3.55 -1.37 -22.75
C ASN A 446 4.86 -2.16 -22.79
N VAL A 447 5.07 -3.05 -21.82
CA VAL A 447 6.31 -3.82 -21.67
C VAL A 447 6.15 -5.22 -22.23
N ARG A 448 6.75 -5.46 -23.42
CA ARG A 448 6.69 -6.76 -24.13
C ARG A 448 7.40 -7.89 -23.40
N GLN A 449 8.26 -7.56 -22.43
CA GLN A 449 8.94 -8.51 -21.56
C GLN A 449 7.99 -9.14 -20.54
N PHE A 450 6.76 -8.65 -20.37
CA PHE A 450 5.73 -9.39 -19.63
C PHE A 450 5.00 -10.30 -20.62
N LYS A 451 5.65 -11.41 -20.99
CA LYS A 451 5.14 -12.34 -22.00
C LYS A 451 4.71 -13.64 -21.36
N VAL A 452 3.40 -13.83 -21.33
CA VAL A 452 2.77 -15.11 -21.06
C VAL A 452 3.11 -16.07 -22.20
N VAL A 453 3.97 -17.06 -21.93
CA VAL A 453 4.21 -18.18 -22.86
C VAL A 453 3.79 -19.45 -22.15
N SER A 454 2.78 -20.13 -22.69
CA SER A 454 2.39 -21.47 -22.25
C SER A 454 3.23 -22.52 -23.00
N GLY A 455 3.96 -23.38 -22.29
CA GLY A 455 4.70 -24.51 -22.90
C GLY A 455 6.16 -24.60 -22.46
N THR A 456 6.93 -25.45 -23.14
CA THR A 456 8.31 -25.84 -22.76
C THR A 456 9.41 -24.91 -23.28
N ASN A 457 9.09 -23.90 -24.11
CA ASN A 457 10.11 -23.04 -24.71
C ASN A 457 10.40 -21.81 -23.84
N PHE A 458 10.99 -22.07 -22.67
CA PHE A 458 11.25 -21.08 -21.61
C PHE A 458 12.26 -20.00 -22.00
N GLU A 459 13.17 -20.25 -22.95
CA GLU A 459 14.15 -19.24 -23.39
C GLU A 459 13.52 -18.08 -24.17
N GLU A 460 12.37 -18.30 -24.81
CA GLU A 460 11.59 -17.26 -25.50
C GLU A 460 10.58 -16.55 -24.58
N SER A 461 10.55 -16.93 -23.30
CA SER A 461 9.70 -16.31 -22.30
C SER A 461 10.24 -14.94 -21.90
N GLY A 462 9.36 -14.06 -21.45
CA GLY A 462 9.73 -12.71 -21.03
C GLY A 462 10.49 -12.67 -19.69
N ALA A 463 10.46 -11.53 -19.01
CA ALA A 463 10.80 -11.43 -17.59
C ALA A 463 9.82 -12.21 -16.70
N VAL A 464 8.55 -12.25 -17.08
CA VAL A 464 7.48 -12.98 -16.38
C VAL A 464 7.01 -14.17 -17.22
N VAL A 465 6.85 -15.32 -16.58
CA VAL A 465 6.44 -16.60 -17.19
C VAL A 465 5.15 -17.09 -16.55
N ILE A 466 4.25 -17.69 -17.34
CA ILE A 466 3.12 -18.45 -16.79
C ILE A 466 3.57 -19.88 -16.61
N GLU A 467 3.48 -20.35 -15.37
CA GLU A 467 3.41 -21.77 -15.11
C GLU A 467 2.22 -22.06 -14.22
N LYS A 468 1.27 -22.82 -14.78
CA LYS A 468 0.21 -23.40 -13.96
C LYS A 468 0.89 -24.40 -13.04
N PHE A 469 0.80 -24.18 -11.72
CA PHE A 469 1.27 -25.14 -10.72
C PHE A 469 0.77 -26.55 -11.09
N LYS A 470 1.71 -27.38 -11.55
CA LYS A 470 1.52 -28.81 -11.76
C LYS A 470 2.41 -29.44 -10.71
N GLY A 471 1.81 -29.89 -9.60
CA GLY A 471 2.54 -30.45 -8.46
C GLY A 471 3.74 -31.31 -8.88
N ASP A 472 4.84 -31.10 -8.16
CA ASP A 472 6.09 -31.88 -8.15
C ASP A 472 7.08 -31.76 -9.33
N GLN A 473 6.85 -30.93 -10.36
CA GLN A 473 7.92 -30.63 -11.32
C GLN A 473 8.78 -29.45 -10.84
N LEU A 474 9.78 -29.77 -10.02
CA LEU A 474 10.90 -28.88 -9.71
C LEU A 474 11.76 -28.72 -10.96
N PHE A 475 12.06 -27.48 -11.34
CA PHE A 475 13.11 -27.23 -12.34
C PHE A 475 14.46 -27.64 -11.78
N THR A 476 15.13 -28.54 -12.51
CA THR A 476 16.58 -28.78 -12.42
C THR A 476 17.34 -27.78 -13.26
#